data_AF-A0A211Z7Z6-F1
#
_entry.id   AF-A0A211Z7Z6-F1
#
_cell.length_a   1.000
_cell.length_b   1.000
_cell.length_c   1.000
_cell.angle_alpha   90.00
_cell.angle_beta   90.00
_cell.angle_gamma   90.00
#
_symmetry.space_group_name_H-M   'P 1'
#
loop_
_entity.id
_entity.type
_entity.pdbx_description
1 polymer ?
#
loop_
_entity_poly.entity_id
_entity_poly.type
_entity_poly.pdbx_seq_one_letter_code
_entity_poly.pdbx_strand_id
1 'polypeptide(L)'
;MRRAWVLSIALALAACGGGREIVRNPAGSGVARYVTANAPEECVPYARSVSGIQIKGDAWTWWDQADGVYGKGSTPRSGAVLVLGQSDRLSAGHVSVVVAVRNSREITVSHTNWGNDGPTRRRIYREQSVVDVSSDNDWTAVRFWNPDTNAYGGVYEADGFIYPTNA
;
A
#
# COMPACT_ATOMS: atom_id res chain seq x y z
N MET A 1 -31.03 8.91 -64.59
CA MET A 1 -31.23 7.75 -63.67
C MET A 1 -30.08 7.73 -62.67
N ARG A 2 -30.42 7.73 -61.36
CA ARG A 2 -29.63 7.33 -60.18
C ARG A 2 -28.30 8.05 -59.87
N ARG A 3 -28.36 9.04 -58.97
CA ARG A 3 -27.22 9.53 -58.17
C ARG A 3 -27.04 8.61 -56.95
N ALA A 4 -25.90 7.94 -56.82
CA ALA A 4 -25.55 7.14 -55.66
C ALA A 4 -25.01 8.05 -54.55
N TRP A 5 -25.66 8.03 -53.38
CA TRP A 5 -25.15 8.66 -52.17
C TRP A 5 -24.32 7.64 -51.40
N VAL A 6 -23.02 7.90 -51.29
CA VAL A 6 -22.13 7.11 -50.43
C VAL A 6 -22.33 7.61 -49.00
N LEU A 7 -23.05 6.83 -48.18
CA LEU A 7 -23.08 7.04 -46.73
C LEU A 7 -21.78 6.47 -46.13
N SER A 8 -20.85 7.35 -45.78
CA SER A 8 -19.74 7.00 -44.89
C SER A 8 -20.28 6.85 -43.48
N ILE A 9 -20.42 5.61 -43.01
CA ILE A 9 -20.67 5.30 -41.61
C ILE A 9 -19.34 5.42 -40.86
N ALA A 10 -19.19 6.49 -40.07
CA ALA A 10 -18.07 6.63 -39.14
C ALA A 10 -18.30 5.66 -37.97
N LEU A 11 -17.49 4.59 -37.93
CA LEU A 11 -17.42 3.67 -36.79
C LEU A 11 -16.79 4.42 -35.60
N ALA A 12 -17.61 4.81 -34.63
CA ALA A 12 -17.12 5.34 -33.36
C ALA A 12 -16.51 4.18 -32.54
N LEU A 13 -15.18 4.16 -32.45
CA LEU A 13 -14.45 3.32 -31.49
C LEU A 13 -14.81 3.76 -30.08
N ALA A 14 -15.68 3.02 -29.41
CA ALA A 14 -15.89 3.15 -27.97
C ALA A 14 -14.61 2.72 -27.24
N ALA A 15 -13.84 3.69 -26.77
CA ALA A 15 -12.73 3.45 -25.86
C ALA A 15 -13.28 2.92 -24.54
N CYS A 16 -13.10 1.61 -24.27
CA CYS A 16 -13.24 1.06 -22.93
C CYS A 16 -12.09 1.58 -22.07
N GLY A 17 -12.17 2.84 -21.65
CA GLY A 17 -11.34 3.38 -20.59
C GLY A 17 -11.79 2.77 -19.27
N GLY A 18 -11.16 1.67 -18.85
CA GLY A 18 -11.30 1.12 -17.50
C GLY A 18 -10.83 2.16 -16.49
N GLY A 19 -11.74 3.03 -16.05
CA GLY A 19 -11.49 3.98 -14.99
C GLY A 19 -11.08 3.23 -13.73
N ARG A 20 -9.88 3.50 -13.23
CA ARG A 20 -9.40 2.99 -11.94
C ARG A 20 -10.38 3.47 -10.87
N GLU A 21 -11.11 2.54 -10.28
CA GLU A 21 -12.02 2.82 -9.18
C GLU A 21 -11.20 3.36 -8.00
N ILE A 22 -11.38 4.65 -7.71
CA ILE A 22 -10.85 5.25 -6.50
C ILE A 22 -11.96 5.12 -5.46
N VAL A 23 -11.86 4.13 -4.58
CA VAL A 23 -12.73 4.05 -3.39
C VAL A 23 -12.33 5.20 -2.46
N ARG A 24 -13.13 6.29 -2.47
CA ARG A 24 -13.03 7.37 -1.49
C ARG A 24 -14.16 7.18 -0.49
N ASN A 25 -13.85 7.11 0.80
CA ASN A 25 -14.87 7.20 1.83
C ASN A 25 -15.42 8.65 1.86
N PRO A 26 -16.69 8.91 1.54
CA PRO A 26 -17.25 10.26 1.52
C PRO A 26 -17.59 10.79 2.92
N ALA A 27 -17.55 9.95 3.96
CA ALA A 27 -17.86 10.32 5.33
C ALA A 27 -16.99 9.52 6.34
N GLY A 28 -15.98 10.15 6.94
CA GLY A 28 -15.24 9.57 8.07
C GLY A 28 -13.95 8.83 7.71
N SER A 29 -13.07 8.68 8.71
CA SER A 29 -11.67 8.30 8.63
C SER A 29 -11.36 7.07 7.77
N GLY A 30 -10.14 7.06 7.21
CA GLY A 30 -9.64 5.97 6.37
C GLY A 30 -9.79 6.25 4.88
N VAL A 31 -8.67 6.17 4.15
CA VAL A 31 -8.61 6.22 2.68
C VAL A 31 -7.89 4.99 2.17
N ALA A 32 -8.33 4.40 1.06
CA ALA A 32 -7.58 3.35 0.37
C ALA A 32 -7.74 3.50 -1.14
N ARG A 33 -6.73 4.10 -1.78
CA ARG A 33 -6.66 4.13 -3.24
C ARG A 33 -5.81 2.96 -3.71
N TYR A 34 -6.38 2.05 -4.49
CA TYR A 34 -5.63 0.93 -5.05
C TYR A 34 -5.88 0.75 -6.53
N VAL A 35 -5.04 -0.06 -7.15
CA VAL A 35 -5.18 -0.51 -8.53
C VAL A 35 -4.92 -2.01 -8.55
N THR A 36 -5.62 -2.76 -9.39
CA THR A 36 -5.38 -4.20 -9.51
C THR A 36 -4.21 -4.46 -10.46
N ALA A 37 -3.22 -5.21 -10.01
CA ALA A 37 -2.07 -5.60 -10.82
C ALA A 37 -2.43 -6.73 -11.78
N ASN A 38 -1.85 -6.69 -12.99
CA ASN A 38 -2.04 -7.74 -14.01
C ASN A 38 -1.39 -9.07 -13.60
N ALA A 39 -0.36 -9.03 -12.76
CA ALA A 39 0.30 -10.18 -12.15
C ALA A 39 0.50 -9.92 -10.64
N PRO A 40 0.65 -10.96 -9.80
CA PRO A 40 1.01 -10.79 -8.39
C PRO A 40 2.30 -9.98 -8.23
N GLU A 41 2.32 -9.08 -7.25
CA GLU A 41 3.49 -8.27 -6.92
C GLU A 41 3.71 -8.35 -5.41
N GLU A 42 4.93 -8.70 -5.01
CA GLU A 42 5.32 -8.90 -3.62
C GLU A 42 5.66 -7.58 -2.91
N CYS A 43 5.41 -7.51 -1.60
CA CYS A 43 5.60 -6.28 -0.82
C CYS A 43 7.08 -5.83 -0.79
N VAL A 44 8.02 -6.77 -0.70
CA VAL A 44 9.47 -6.50 -0.61
C VAL A 44 10.02 -5.88 -1.90
N PRO A 45 9.93 -6.51 -3.09
CA PRO A 45 10.37 -5.89 -4.33
C PRO A 45 9.71 -4.52 -4.59
N TYR A 46 8.42 -4.40 -4.29
CA TYR A 46 7.69 -3.15 -4.41
C TYR A 46 8.28 -2.07 -3.50
N ALA A 47 8.42 -2.34 -2.20
CA ALA A 47 8.96 -1.40 -1.22
C ALA A 47 10.37 -0.93 -1.58
N ARG A 48 11.23 -1.83 -2.08
CA ARG A 48 12.57 -1.46 -2.58
C ARG A 48 12.50 -0.47 -3.74
N SER A 49 11.60 -0.71 -4.71
CA SER A 49 11.47 0.15 -5.89
C SER A 49 10.93 1.54 -5.54
N VAL A 50 10.07 1.64 -4.53
CA VAL A 50 9.43 2.91 -4.12
C VAL A 50 10.28 3.69 -3.12
N SER A 51 10.89 3.03 -2.13
CA SER A 51 11.66 3.69 -1.05
C SER A 51 13.15 3.88 -1.38
N GLY A 52 13.70 3.09 -2.32
CA GLY A 52 15.13 3.03 -2.59
C GLY A 52 15.95 2.21 -1.59
N ILE A 53 15.34 1.65 -0.54
CA ILE A 53 15.98 0.70 0.37
C ILE A 53 16.32 -0.59 -0.38
N GLN A 54 17.51 -1.16 -0.15
CA GLN A 54 18.05 -2.30 -0.92
C GLN A 54 18.05 -3.63 -0.16
N ILE A 55 17.42 -3.68 1.01
CA ILE A 55 17.23 -4.90 1.82
C ILE A 55 16.37 -5.93 1.06
N LYS A 56 16.65 -7.22 1.26
CA LYS A 56 15.97 -8.34 0.59
C LYS A 56 15.66 -9.46 1.59
N GLY A 57 14.95 -10.48 1.12
CA GLY A 57 14.47 -11.59 1.95
C GLY A 57 13.11 -11.28 2.56
N ASP A 58 12.71 -12.09 3.53
CA ASP A 58 11.43 -11.96 4.21
C ASP A 58 11.31 -10.58 4.87
N ALA A 59 10.12 -9.98 4.79
CA ALA A 59 9.87 -8.63 5.24
C ALA A 59 10.19 -8.41 6.72
N TRP A 60 9.90 -9.37 7.61
CA TRP A 60 10.20 -9.25 9.05
C TRP A 60 11.71 -9.12 9.33
N THR A 61 12.56 -9.75 8.51
CA THR A 61 14.02 -9.69 8.70
C THR A 61 14.60 -8.31 8.36
N TRP A 62 13.82 -7.43 7.74
CA TRP A 62 14.30 -6.11 7.33
C TRP A 62 14.68 -5.23 8.52
N TRP A 63 14.00 -5.42 9.66
CA TRP A 63 14.32 -4.68 10.86
C TRP A 63 15.79 -4.88 11.24
N ASP A 64 16.22 -6.12 11.47
CA ASP A 64 17.61 -6.42 11.87
C ASP A 64 18.60 -6.12 10.74
N GLN A 65 18.24 -6.41 9.48
CA GLN A 65 19.13 -6.14 8.33
C GLN A 65 19.43 -4.65 8.12
N ALA A 66 18.60 -3.75 8.64
CA ALA A 66 18.85 -2.32 8.55
C ALA A 66 19.92 -1.83 9.53
N ASP A 67 20.32 -2.62 10.53
CA ASP A 67 21.33 -2.21 11.51
C ASP A 67 22.66 -1.86 10.85
N GLY A 68 23.19 -0.68 11.20
CA GLY A 68 24.44 -0.16 10.66
C GLY A 68 24.40 0.29 9.19
N VAL A 69 23.27 0.12 8.49
CA VAL A 69 23.12 0.47 7.06
C VAL A 69 22.06 1.56 6.84
N TYR A 70 20.93 1.46 7.54
CA TYR A 70 19.83 2.42 7.47
C TYR A 70 19.48 2.94 8.87
N GLY A 71 19.00 4.17 8.94
CA GLY A 71 18.41 4.66 10.19
C GLY A 71 17.10 3.92 10.48
N LYS A 72 16.82 3.65 11.76
CA LYS A 72 15.58 3.02 12.22
C LYS A 72 14.96 3.78 13.41
N GLY A 73 13.66 3.65 13.62
CA GLY A 73 12.98 4.14 14.83
C GLY A 73 11.46 4.07 14.76
N SER A 74 10.76 4.70 15.70
CA SER A 74 9.29 4.67 15.82
C SER A 74 8.56 5.87 15.20
N THR A 75 9.29 6.84 14.65
CA THR A 75 8.67 8.07 14.11
C THR A 75 8.37 7.92 12.62
N PRO A 76 7.11 7.99 12.17
CA PRO A 76 6.81 7.90 10.75
C PRO A 76 7.36 9.09 9.98
N ARG A 77 7.88 8.84 8.77
CA ARG A 77 8.34 9.87 7.82
C ARG A 77 7.92 9.46 6.42
N SER A 78 7.60 10.43 5.55
CA SER A 78 7.36 10.13 4.14
C SER A 78 8.59 9.43 3.55
N GLY A 79 8.37 8.37 2.77
CA GLY A 79 9.42 7.51 2.20
C GLY A 79 9.96 6.44 3.15
N ALA A 80 9.69 6.52 4.47
CA ALA A 80 10.09 5.47 5.40
C ALA A 80 9.35 4.16 5.12
N VAL A 81 9.95 3.04 5.47
CA VAL A 81 9.34 1.71 5.35
C VAL A 81 8.87 1.25 6.72
N LEU A 82 7.55 1.12 6.91
CA LEU A 82 6.95 0.46 8.06
C LEU A 82 7.16 -1.05 7.93
N VAL A 83 7.75 -1.67 8.96
CA VAL A 83 8.01 -3.11 9.04
C VAL A 83 7.02 -3.74 10.03
N LEU A 84 6.29 -4.75 9.57
CA LEU A 84 5.46 -5.60 10.41
C LEU A 84 6.20 -6.90 10.73
N GLY A 85 6.18 -7.27 12.00
CA GLY A 85 6.87 -8.45 12.51
C GLY A 85 6.26 -9.76 12.00
N GLN A 86 7.00 -10.85 12.22
CA GLN A 86 6.52 -12.20 11.92
C GLN A 86 5.37 -12.58 12.86
N SER A 87 4.31 -13.20 12.33
CA SER A 87 3.20 -13.77 13.10
C SER A 87 2.54 -14.92 12.34
N ASP A 88 1.60 -15.63 12.97
CA ASP A 88 0.81 -16.67 12.29
C ASP A 88 0.06 -16.15 11.05
N ARG A 89 -0.32 -14.86 11.05
CA ARG A 89 -1.01 -14.20 9.93
C ARG A 89 -0.04 -13.63 8.88
N LEU A 90 1.21 -13.40 9.28
CA LEU A 90 2.27 -12.82 8.46
C LEU A 90 3.56 -13.62 8.67
N SER A 91 3.60 -14.85 8.15
CA SER A 91 4.76 -15.74 8.32
C SER A 91 6.05 -15.19 7.70
N ALA A 92 5.94 -14.34 6.68
CA ALA A 92 7.06 -13.62 6.07
C ALA A 92 7.18 -12.16 6.56
N GLY A 93 6.37 -11.73 7.54
CA GLY A 93 6.19 -10.32 7.89
C GLY A 93 5.48 -9.53 6.79
N HIS A 94 5.55 -8.20 6.87
CA HIS A 94 5.10 -7.32 5.79
C HIS A 94 5.84 -5.99 5.82
N VAL A 95 6.00 -5.36 4.66
CA VAL A 95 6.54 -4.00 4.55
C VAL A 95 5.63 -3.10 3.75
N SER A 96 5.56 -1.83 4.16
CA SER A 96 4.82 -0.79 3.44
C SER A 96 5.54 0.55 3.48
N VAL A 97 5.47 1.31 2.39
CA VAL A 97 6.16 2.60 2.29
C VAL A 97 5.22 3.72 2.70
N VAL A 98 5.63 4.53 3.66
CA VAL A 98 4.88 5.71 4.11
C VAL A 98 4.82 6.73 2.98
N VAL A 99 3.61 7.08 2.56
CA VAL A 99 3.37 8.12 1.55
C VAL A 99 3.25 9.48 2.24
N ALA A 100 2.44 9.56 3.29
CA ALA A 100 2.21 10.81 4.01
C ALA A 100 1.91 10.53 5.48
N VAL A 101 2.38 11.43 6.35
CA VAL A 101 1.99 11.49 7.76
C VAL A 101 0.82 12.45 7.87
N ARG A 102 -0.34 11.96 8.32
CA ARG A 102 -1.58 12.75 8.40
C ARG A 102 -1.73 13.44 9.74
N ASN A 103 -1.39 12.73 10.81
CA ASN A 103 -1.35 13.24 12.19
C ASN A 103 -0.49 12.31 13.06
N SER A 104 -0.53 12.51 14.38
CA SER A 104 0.29 11.74 15.33
C SER A 104 -0.02 10.23 15.37
N ARG A 105 -1.20 9.81 14.89
CA ARG A 105 -1.69 8.42 14.92
C ARG A 105 -2.18 7.91 13.57
N GLU A 106 -2.01 8.66 12.49
CA GLU A 106 -2.44 8.24 11.16
C GLU A 106 -1.41 8.58 10.10
N ILE A 107 -1.10 7.57 9.29
CA ILE A 107 -0.30 7.68 8.07
C ILE A 107 -1.10 7.10 6.90
N THR A 108 -0.68 7.41 5.69
CA THR A 108 -1.06 6.63 4.50
C THR A 108 0.16 5.93 3.94
N VAL A 109 0.01 4.68 3.51
CA VAL A 109 1.08 3.85 2.96
C VAL A 109 0.78 3.38 1.55
N SER A 110 1.85 2.99 0.85
CA SER A 110 1.83 2.34 -0.45
C SER A 110 2.46 0.95 -0.31
N HIS A 111 1.75 -0.09 -0.76
CA HIS A 111 2.21 -1.49 -0.70
C HIS A 111 1.39 -2.40 -1.64
N THR A 112 1.72 -3.68 -1.63
CA THR A 112 1.04 -4.74 -2.41
C THR A 112 1.08 -6.05 -1.62
N ASN A 113 0.52 -7.14 -2.15
CA ASN A 113 0.40 -8.45 -1.50
C ASN A 113 -0.33 -8.38 -0.15
N TRP A 114 -1.38 -7.56 -0.07
CA TRP A 114 -2.15 -7.35 1.16
C TRP A 114 -3.61 -7.77 0.97
N GLY A 115 -4.11 -8.63 1.86
CA GLY A 115 -5.47 -9.16 1.81
C GLY A 115 -5.55 -10.64 2.22
N ASN A 116 -6.77 -11.18 2.20
CA ASN A 116 -7.04 -12.54 2.66
C ASN A 116 -7.14 -13.56 1.53
N ASP A 117 -7.33 -13.11 0.29
CA ASP A 117 -7.53 -13.96 -0.89
C ASP A 117 -6.68 -13.51 -2.08
N GLY A 118 -6.72 -14.28 -3.17
CA GLY A 118 -5.98 -13.99 -4.40
C GLY A 118 -6.31 -12.62 -5.01
N PRO A 119 -7.59 -12.27 -5.21
CA PRO A 119 -7.97 -10.97 -5.77
C PRO A 119 -7.48 -9.77 -4.94
N THR A 120 -7.67 -9.80 -3.62
CA THR A 120 -7.27 -8.70 -2.73
C THR A 120 -5.75 -8.54 -2.66
N ARG A 121 -4.99 -9.65 -2.62
CA ARG A 121 -3.51 -9.62 -2.65
C ARG A 121 -2.92 -9.06 -3.95
N ARG A 122 -3.68 -8.97 -5.04
CA ARG A 122 -3.25 -8.34 -6.29
C ARG A 122 -3.46 -6.82 -6.32
N ARG A 123 -3.99 -6.22 -5.26
CA ARG A 123 -4.16 -4.77 -5.16
C ARG A 123 -2.83 -4.11 -4.80
N ILE A 124 -2.42 -3.15 -5.61
CA ILE A 124 -1.37 -2.19 -5.27
C ILE A 124 -2.07 -0.99 -4.63
N TYR A 125 -2.01 -0.90 -3.31
CA TYR A 125 -2.48 0.28 -2.60
C TYR A 125 -1.45 1.40 -2.75
N ARG A 126 -1.93 2.59 -3.10
CA ARG A 126 -1.15 3.82 -3.28
C ARG A 126 -1.30 4.78 -2.12
N GLU A 127 -2.44 4.75 -1.44
CA GLU A 127 -2.72 5.58 -0.27
C GLU A 127 -3.69 4.80 0.64
N GLN A 128 -3.23 3.74 1.31
CA GLN A 128 -4.01 3.05 2.33
C GLN A 128 -3.74 3.66 3.71
N SER A 129 -4.79 4.07 4.41
CA SER A 129 -4.71 4.61 5.76
C SER A 129 -4.33 3.52 6.74
N VAL A 130 -3.38 3.86 7.61
CA VAL A 130 -2.89 3.04 8.71
C VAL A 130 -2.95 3.90 9.96
N VAL A 131 -3.56 3.35 11.01
CA VAL A 131 -3.65 4.03 12.31
C VAL A 131 -2.83 3.29 13.35
N ASP A 132 -2.18 4.06 14.20
CA ASP A 132 -1.54 3.58 15.40
C ASP A 132 -2.58 3.41 16.52
N VAL A 133 -2.57 2.23 17.12
CA VAL A 133 -3.42 1.82 18.24
C VAL A 133 -2.61 1.37 19.46
N SER A 134 -1.28 1.57 19.43
CA SER A 134 -0.41 1.36 20.60
C SER A 134 -0.82 2.28 21.76
N SER A 135 -0.68 1.78 22.99
CA SER A 135 -0.94 2.57 24.20
C SER A 135 -0.05 3.81 24.27
N ASP A 136 1.20 3.66 23.84
CA ASP A 136 2.28 4.61 24.10
C ASP A 136 2.51 5.57 22.93
N ASN A 137 1.72 5.46 21.86
CA ASN A 137 1.85 6.25 20.65
C ASN A 137 3.20 6.06 19.93
N ASP A 138 3.71 4.84 19.97
CA ASP A 138 5.04 4.46 19.49
C ASP A 138 4.99 3.58 18.24
N TRP A 139 3.81 3.44 17.63
CA TRP A 139 3.57 2.70 16.40
C TRP A 139 3.83 1.20 16.49
N THR A 140 3.97 0.63 17.69
CA THR A 140 4.18 -0.83 17.87
C THR A 140 2.98 -1.67 17.50
N ALA A 141 1.77 -1.09 17.49
CA ALA A 141 0.53 -1.77 17.13
C ALA A 141 -0.29 -0.93 16.15
N VAL A 142 -0.56 -1.46 14.95
CA VAL A 142 -1.23 -0.71 13.87
C VAL A 142 -2.44 -1.44 13.30
N ARG A 143 -3.36 -0.70 12.69
CA ARG A 143 -4.48 -1.25 11.89
C ARG A 143 -4.52 -0.62 10.51
N PHE A 144 -4.81 -1.44 9.51
CA PHE A 144 -4.94 -1.01 8.12
C PHE A 144 -6.42 -0.85 7.76
N TRP A 145 -6.76 0.22 7.05
CA TRP A 145 -8.11 0.44 6.53
C TRP A 145 -8.47 -0.61 5.48
N ASN A 146 -9.59 -1.30 5.65
CA ASN A 146 -10.10 -2.26 4.68
C ASN A 146 -11.24 -1.62 3.85
N PRO A 147 -11.05 -1.40 2.53
CA PRO A 147 -12.07 -0.81 1.67
C PRO A 147 -13.30 -1.73 1.47
N ASP A 148 -13.15 -3.06 1.55
CA ASP A 148 -14.25 -4.00 1.30
C ASP A 148 -15.24 -4.04 2.47
N THR A 149 -14.76 -3.82 3.69
CA THR A 149 -15.58 -3.78 4.91
C THR A 149 -15.87 -2.37 5.39
N ASN A 150 -15.29 -1.36 4.75
CA ASN A 150 -15.36 0.05 5.14
C ASN A 150 -15.03 0.27 6.64
N ALA A 151 -13.96 -0.39 7.11
CA ALA A 151 -13.52 -0.37 8.51
C ALA A 151 -12.03 -0.67 8.64
N TYR A 152 -11.42 -0.29 9.77
CA TYR A 152 -10.07 -0.77 10.12
C TYR A 152 -10.10 -2.26 10.49
N GLY A 153 -9.14 -3.01 9.97
CA GLY A 153 -8.98 -4.44 10.22
C GLY A 153 -8.40 -4.78 11.60
N GLY A 154 -7.84 -5.98 11.70
CA GLY A 154 -7.15 -6.44 12.90
C GLY A 154 -5.88 -5.63 13.22
N VAL A 155 -5.38 -5.82 14.45
CA VAL A 155 -4.11 -5.26 14.89
C VAL A 155 -2.96 -6.08 14.32
N TYR A 156 -1.91 -5.38 13.90
CA TYR A 156 -0.63 -5.96 13.50
C TYR A 156 0.49 -5.34 14.34
N GLU A 157 1.40 -6.17 14.81
CA GLU A 157 2.61 -5.72 15.51
C GLU A 157 3.62 -5.19 14.50
N ALA A 158 4.22 -4.05 14.80
CA ALA A 158 5.21 -3.39 13.96
C ALA A 158 6.50 -3.17 14.73
N ASP A 159 7.63 -3.45 14.08
CA ASP A 159 8.96 -3.22 14.64
C ASP A 159 9.34 -1.73 14.58
N GLY A 160 8.78 -1.01 13.61
CA GLY A 160 8.95 0.43 13.43
C GLY A 160 9.18 0.82 11.97
N PHE A 161 9.96 1.88 11.78
CA PHE A 161 10.23 2.49 10.50
C PHE A 161 11.72 2.45 10.16
N ILE A 162 12.03 2.00 8.94
CA ILE A 162 13.36 2.11 8.34
C ILE A 162 13.39 3.35 7.45
N TYR A 163 14.39 4.20 7.63
CA TYR A 163 14.54 5.46 6.91
C TYR A 163 15.49 5.29 5.71
N PRO A 164 15.07 5.67 4.48
CA PRO A 164 15.96 5.67 3.34
C PRO A 164 17.06 6.73 3.51
N THR A 165 18.23 6.49 2.93
CA THR A 165 19.41 7.37 3.07
C THR A 165 19.32 8.68 2.28
N ASN A 166 18.31 8.81 1.41
CA ASN A 166 18.15 9.95 0.49
C ASN A 166 16.87 10.75 0.73
N ALA A 167 16.24 10.65 1.91
CA ALA A 167 15.04 11.41 2.26
C ALA A 167 15.35 12.73 2.96
#